data_AF-A0A947QWV6-F1
#
_entry.id   AF-A0A947QWV6-F1
#
_cell.length_a   1.000
_cell.length_b   1.000
_cell.length_c   1.000
_cell.angle_alpha   90.00
_cell.angle_beta   90.00
_cell.angle_gamma   90.00
#
_symmetry.space_group_name_H-M   'P 1'
#
loop_
_entity.id
_entity.type
_entity.pdbx_description
1 polymer ?
#
loop_
_entity_poly.entity_id
_entity_poly.type
_entity_poly.pdbx_seq_one_letter_code
_entity_poly.pdbx_strand_id
1 'polypeptide(L)' 'MPDKKGVVFVTKPVYTCTEYREEMILLGLRRRLQSGNLSEEQKRELIKEIKRLEKQMGMV' A
#
# COMPACT_ATOMS: atom_id res chain seq x y z
N MET A 1 31.70 36.32 4.66
CA MET A 1 30.85 35.94 3.50
C MET A 1 31.32 34.59 2.97
N PRO A 2 30.48 33.68 2.45
CA PRO A 2 29.01 33.60 2.53
C PRO A 2 28.44 32.18 2.83
N ASP A 3 27.26 32.14 3.47
CA ASP A 3 26.20 31.14 3.34
C ASP A 3 25.93 30.73 1.89
N LYS A 4 25.66 29.42 1.61
CA LYS A 4 24.89 28.78 0.50
C LYS A 4 25.15 27.24 0.61
N LYS A 5 24.23 26.26 0.64
CA LYS A 5 22.83 26.13 0.21
C LYS A 5 22.19 24.95 0.97
N GLY A 6 20.88 25.03 1.20
CA GLY A 6 20.06 23.89 1.57
C GLY A 6 20.12 22.80 0.50
N VAL A 7 20.44 21.58 0.92
CA VAL A 7 20.27 20.38 0.10
C VAL A 7 18.93 19.81 0.46
N VAL A 8 17.94 20.09 -0.38
CA VAL A 8 16.65 19.41 -0.35
C VAL A 8 16.89 18.01 -0.93
N PHE A 9 17.05 17.01 -0.06
CA PHE A 9 17.08 15.61 -0.49
C PHE A 9 15.65 15.20 -0.85
N VAL A 10 15.25 15.42 -2.09
CA VAL A 10 14.09 14.72 -2.65
C VAL A 10 14.56 13.31 -2.99
N THR A 11 14.48 12.40 -2.01
CA THR A 11 14.69 10.98 -2.25
C THR A 11 13.47 10.45 -2.97
N LYS A 12 13.61 10.14 -4.28
CA LYS A 12 12.68 9.24 -4.98
C LYS A 12 12.40 8.03 -4.08
N PRO A 13 11.14 7.58 -3.91
CA PRO A 13 10.87 6.40 -3.10
C PRO A 13 11.64 5.24 -3.72
N VAL A 14 12.66 4.78 -3.02
CA VAL A 14 13.27 3.49 -3.29
C VAL A 14 12.13 2.52 -3.04
N TYR A 15 11.55 1.90 -4.07
CA TYR A 15 10.59 0.82 -3.89
C TYR A 15 11.28 -0.25 -3.06
N THR A 16 11.09 -0.17 -1.75
CA THR A 16 11.66 -1.11 -0.82
C THR A 16 10.97 -2.44 -1.05
N CYS A 17 11.66 -3.55 -0.76
CA CYS A 17 11.03 -4.87 -0.79
C CYS A 17 9.73 -4.92 0.05
N THR A 18 9.59 -4.00 1.02
CA THR A 18 8.38 -3.79 1.82
C THR A 18 7.21 -3.27 0.99
N GLU A 19 7.38 -2.17 0.26
CA GLU A 19 6.30 -1.60 -0.59
C GLU A 19 5.87 -2.59 -1.68
N TYR A 20 6.83 -3.25 -2.33
CA TYR A 20 6.52 -4.28 -3.31
C TYR A 20 5.75 -5.46 -2.69
N ARG A 21 6.12 -5.87 -1.47
CA ARG A 21 5.42 -6.94 -0.76
C ARG A 21 4.01 -6.53 -0.37
N GLU A 22 3.81 -5.31 0.07
CA GLU A 22 2.48 -4.76 0.39
C GLU A 22 1.60 -4.69 -0.87
N GLU A 23 2.13 -4.24 -2.00
CA GLU A 23 1.43 -4.28 -3.29
C GLU A 23 1.05 -5.71 -3.70
N MET A 24 1.95 -6.69 -3.52
CA MET A 24 1.65 -8.09 -3.80
C MET A 24 0.53 -8.64 -2.89
N ILE A 25 0.52 -8.26 -1.61
CA ILE A 25 -0.54 -8.62 -0.67
C ILE A 25 -1.87 -7.98 -1.09
N LEU A 26 -1.87 -6.68 -1.40
CA LEU A 26 -3.05 -5.95 -1.87
C LEU A 26 -3.67 -6.59 -3.11
N LEU A 27 -2.83 -6.93 -4.08
CA LEU A 27 -3.22 -7.59 -5.32
C LEU A 27 -3.87 -8.96 -5.05
N GLY A 28 -3.28 -9.74 -4.13
CA GLY A 28 -3.83 -11.03 -3.70
C GLY A 28 -5.21 -10.91 -3.04
N LEU A 29 -5.38 -9.93 -2.15
CA LEU A 29 -6.66 -9.65 -1.47
C LEU A 29 -7.73 -9.23 -2.48
N ARG A 30 -7.39 -8.34 -3.43
CA ARG A 30 -8.29 -7.93 -4.52
C ARG A 30 -8.71 -9.09 -5.42
N ARG A 31 -7.78 -9.96 -5.81
CA ARG A 31 -8.08 -11.16 -6.60
C ARG A 31 -9.03 -12.10 -5.87
N ARG A 32 -8.83 -12.29 -4.56
CA ARG A 32 -9.75 -13.08 -3.72
C ARG A 32 -11.13 -12.43 -3.72
N LEU A 33 -11.23 -11.13 -3.49
CA LEU A 33 -12.49 -10.39 -3.50
C LEU A 33 -13.26 -10.55 -4.82
N GLN A 34 -12.54 -10.59 -5.95
CA GLN A 34 -13.11 -10.78 -7.29
C GLN A 34 -13.48 -12.23 -7.63
N SER A 35 -12.94 -13.22 -6.91
CA SER A 35 -13.15 -14.65 -7.23
C SER A 35 -14.58 -15.14 -6.96
N GLY A 36 -15.47 -14.28 -6.45
CA GLY A 36 -16.94 -14.49 -6.39
C GLY A 36 -17.42 -15.54 -5.39
N ASN A 37 -16.54 -16.45 -4.95
CA ASN A 37 -16.86 -17.56 -4.05
C ASN A 37 -16.70 -17.20 -2.56
N LEU A 38 -17.01 -15.95 -2.20
CA LEU A 38 -16.87 -15.43 -0.84
C LEU A 38 -18.25 -15.12 -0.26
N SER A 39 -18.48 -15.56 0.98
CA SER A 39 -19.61 -15.09 1.77
C SER A 39 -19.53 -13.58 2.00
N GLU A 40 -20.67 -12.93 2.20
CA GLU A 40 -20.74 -11.50 2.53
C GLU A 40 -19.88 -11.12 3.73
N GLU A 41 -19.74 -12.02 4.70
CA GLU A 41 -18.87 -11.82 5.86
C GLU A 41 -17.38 -11.84 5.46
N GLN A 42 -16.97 -12.79 4.61
CA GLN A 42 -15.60 -12.88 4.11
C GLN A 42 -15.25 -11.69 3.20
N LYS A 43 -16.21 -11.21 2.40
CA LYS A 43 -16.04 -9.99 1.61
C LYS A 43 -15.81 -8.78 2.50
N ARG A 44 -16.59 -8.62 3.57
CA ARG A 44 -16.42 -7.50 4.52
C ARG A 44 -15.04 -7.53 5.18
N GLU A 45 -14.60 -8.70 5.63
CA GLU A 45 -13.26 -8.86 6.23
C GLU A 45 -12.15 -8.55 5.23
N LEU A 46 -12.26 -9.03 3.98
CA LEU A 46 -11.31 -8.70 2.91
C LEU A 46 -11.26 -7.20 2.62
N ILE A 47 -12.42 -6.53 2.54
CA ILE A 47 -12.48 -5.08 2.31
C ILE A 47 -11.84 -4.31 3.47
N LYS A 48 -12.07 -4.76 4.71
CA LYS A 48 -11.48 -4.14 5.90
C LYS A 48 -9.96 -4.26 5.90
N GLU A 49 -9.43 -5.43 5.53
CA GLU A 49 -7.99 -5.66 5.46
C GLU A 49 -7.34 -4.88 4.30
N ILE A 50 -8.00 -4.81 3.15
CA ILE A 50 -7.57 -3.97 2.02
C ILE A 50 -7.46 -2.51 2.45
N LYS A 51 -8.48 -1.94 3.09
CA LYS A 51 -8.47 -0.55 3.58
C LYS A 51 -7.36 -0.29 4.59
N ARG A 52 -7.13 -1.25 5.49
CA ARG A 52 -6.04 -1.15 6.47
C ARG A 52 -4.68 -1.09 5.78
N LEU A 53 -4.46 -1.95 4.80
CA LEU A 53 -3.21 -2.01 4.04
C LEU A 53 -3.02 -0.74 3.20
N GLU A 54 -4.05 -0.27 2.51
CA GLU A 54 -4.03 0.99 1.74
C GLU A 54 -3.67 2.19 2.63
N LYS A 55 -4.20 2.24 3.86
CA LYS A 55 -3.85 3.28 4.84
C LYS A 55 -2.41 3.17 5.33
N GLN A 56 -1.89 1.95 5.54
CA GLN A 56 -0.49 1.72 5.91
C GLN A 56 0.47 2.15 4.80
N MET A 57 0.08 1.94 3.53
CA MET A 57 0.81 2.38 2.35
C MET A 57 0.64 3.87 2.04
N GLY A 58 -0.23 4.59 2.75
CA GLY A 58 -0.51 6.01 2.51
C GLY A 58 -1.28 6.30 1.21
N MET A 59 -2.03 5.31 0.69
CA MET A 59 -2.85 5.46 -0.52
C MET A 59 -4.21 6.14 -0.25
N VAL A 60 -4.73 6.04 0.97
CA VAL A 60 -6.04 6.56 1.44
C VAL A 60 -5.96 7.08 2.87
#